data_AF-A0AB34JGK7-F1
#
_entry.id   AF-A0AB34JGK7-F1
#
_cell.length_a   1.000
_cell.length_b   1.000
_cell.length_c   1.000
_cell.angle_alpha   90.00
_cell.angle_beta   90.00
_cell.angle_gamma   90.00
#
_symmetry.space_group_name_H-M   'P 1'
#
loop_
_entity.id
_entity.type
_entity.pdbx_description
1 polymer ?
#
loop_
_entity_poly.entity_id
_entity_poly.type
_entity_poly.pdbx_seq_one_letter_code
_entity_poly.pdbx_strand_id
1 'polypeptide(L)'
;MSLVRLYRQVLAAHRKILPPAQRQLGDAYARSEFRLHKNANDDFLQIFERQWRDYLTQIARNDGSLGRPMSPEEVEALSDEQKVQLLKIHENVRNNPSP
;
A
#
# COMPACT_ATOMS: atom_id res chain seq x y z
N MET A 1 -0.27 19.04 -1.55
CA MET A 1 -0.84 18.68 -2.88
C MET A 1 -2.10 17.87 -2.62
N SER A 2 -3.15 17.95 -3.44
CA SER A 2 -4.40 17.19 -3.15
C SER A 2 -4.21 15.67 -3.29
N LEU A 3 -4.75 14.88 -2.34
CA LEU A 3 -4.85 13.41 -2.40
C LEU A 3 -5.45 12.89 -3.71
N VAL A 4 -6.34 13.67 -4.34
CA VAL A 4 -6.95 13.35 -5.63
C VAL A 4 -5.89 13.28 -6.75
N ARG A 5 -4.85 14.13 -6.66
CA ARG A 5 -3.75 14.11 -7.63
C ARG A 5 -2.90 12.85 -7.46
N LEU A 6 -2.59 12.50 -6.21
CA LEU A 6 -1.81 11.30 -5.89
C LEU A 6 -2.55 10.03 -6.35
N TYR A 7 -3.85 9.95 -6.08
CA TYR A 7 -4.69 8.84 -6.53
C TYR A 7 -4.64 8.65 -8.06
N ARG A 8 -4.76 9.74 -8.83
CA ARG A 8 -4.67 9.68 -10.30
C ARG A 8 -3.29 9.21 -10.78
N GLN A 9 -2.21 9.63 -10.10
CA GLN A 9 -0.85 9.19 -10.42
C GLN A 9 -0.68 7.69 -10.17
N VAL A 10 -1.20 7.17 -9.06
CA VAL A 10 -1.18 5.75 -8.73
C VAL A 10 -1.88 4.92 -9.81
N LEU A 11 -3.12 5.28 -10.18
CA LEU A 11 -3.86 4.57 -11.22
C LEU A 11 -3.16 4.63 -12.59
N ALA A 12 -2.53 5.77 -12.90
CA ALA A 12 -1.75 5.90 -14.14
C ALA A 12 -0.52 4.98 -14.12
N ALA A 13 0.17 4.86 -13.00
CA ALA A 13 1.30 3.95 -12.83
C ALA A 13 0.87 2.49 -12.93
N HIS A 14 -0.23 2.11 -12.28
CA HIS A 14 -0.79 0.76 -12.38
C HIS A 14 -1.06 0.36 -13.83
N ARG A 15 -1.65 1.25 -14.63
CA ARG A 15 -1.94 1.00 -16.04
C ARG A 15 -0.69 0.82 -16.89
N LYS A 16 0.40 1.52 -16.57
CA LYS A 16 1.64 1.50 -17.34
C LYS A 16 2.56 0.34 -16.98
N ILE A 17 2.52 -0.09 -15.72
CA ILE A 17 3.57 -0.95 -15.15
C ILE A 17 3.03 -2.31 -14.75
N LEU A 18 1.80 -2.39 -14.21
CA LEU A 18 1.29 -3.66 -13.69
C LEU A 18 0.68 -4.54 -14.79
N PRO A 19 0.93 -5.86 -14.75
CA PRO A 19 0.18 -6.85 -15.51
C PRO A 19 -1.34 -6.76 -15.23
N PRO A 20 -2.21 -7.16 -16.17
CA PRO A 20 -3.66 -6.97 -16.06
C PRO A 20 -4.29 -7.51 -14.76
N ALA A 21 -3.87 -8.71 -14.31
CA ALA A 21 -4.38 -9.32 -13.08
C ALA A 21 -3.99 -8.52 -11.81
N GLN A 22 -2.73 -8.08 -11.74
CA GLN A 22 -2.24 -7.27 -10.62
C GLN A 22 -2.87 -5.87 -10.61
N ARG A 23 -3.08 -5.28 -11.79
CA ARG A 23 -3.76 -3.98 -11.92
C ARG A 23 -5.17 -4.02 -11.36
N GLN A 24 -5.93 -5.08 -11.66
CA GLN A 24 -7.32 -5.18 -11.22
C GLN A 24 -7.44 -5.18 -9.68
N LEU A 25 -6.56 -5.95 -9.03
CA LEU A 25 -6.46 -5.97 -7.56
C LEU A 25 -5.95 -4.63 -7.01
N GLY A 26 -4.87 -4.08 -7.58
CA GLY A 26 -4.24 -2.84 -7.15
C GLY A 26 -5.17 -1.63 -7.29
N ASP A 27 -5.92 -1.51 -8.38
CA ASP A 27 -6.88 -0.43 -8.60
C ASP A 27 -8.03 -0.48 -7.59
N ALA A 28 -8.53 -1.68 -7.27
CA ALA A 28 -9.57 -1.88 -6.27
C ALA A 28 -9.07 -1.49 -4.87
N TYR A 29 -7.86 -1.92 -4.50
CA TYR A 29 -7.23 -1.60 -3.23
C TYR A 29 -6.91 -0.10 -3.08
N ALA A 30 -6.30 0.52 -4.10
CA ALA A 30 -6.06 1.96 -4.07
C ALA A 30 -7.37 2.76 -3.93
N ARG A 31 -8.45 2.31 -4.58
CA ARG A 31 -9.76 2.96 -4.42
C ARG A 31 -10.29 2.85 -2.98
N SER A 32 -10.17 1.69 -2.32
CA SER A 32 -10.62 1.55 -0.93
C SER A 32 -9.81 2.42 0.02
N GLU A 33 -8.47 2.36 -0.09
CA GLU A 33 -7.57 3.09 0.80
C GLU A 33 -7.76 4.61 0.71
N PHE A 34 -7.79 5.17 -0.49
CA PHE A 34 -8.01 6.62 -0.67
C PHE A 34 -9.41 7.07 -0.24
N ARG A 35 -10.41 6.17 -0.28
CA ARG A 35 -11.75 6.47 0.22
C ARG A 35 -11.80 6.46 1.74
N LEU A 36 -11.16 5.50 2.39
CA LEU A 36 -11.06 5.42 3.85
C LEU A 36 -10.30 6.61 4.43
N HIS A 37 -9.22 7.03 3.78
CA HIS A 37 -8.37 8.12 4.25
C HIS A 37 -8.88 9.51 3.86
N LYS A 38 -10.00 9.63 3.13
CA LYS A 38 -10.55 10.94 2.75
C LYS A 38 -10.91 11.82 3.95
N ASN A 39 -11.27 11.20 5.09
CA ASN A 39 -11.71 11.88 6.31
C ASN A 39 -10.82 11.53 7.52
N ALA A 40 -9.60 11.03 7.31
CA ALA A 40 -8.68 10.72 8.40
C ALA A 40 -8.12 11.99 9.04
N ASN A 41 -7.66 11.91 10.30
CA ASN A 41 -7.02 13.04 10.97
C ASN A 41 -5.75 13.49 10.23
N ASP A 42 -5.43 14.78 10.34
CA ASP A 42 -4.34 15.42 9.60
C ASP A 42 -2.96 14.76 9.81
N ASP A 43 -2.69 14.23 11.01
CA ASP A 43 -1.42 13.53 11.31
C ASP A 43 -1.29 12.22 10.52
N PHE A 44 -2.37 11.44 10.43
CA PHE A 44 -2.40 10.21 9.65
C PHE A 44 -2.37 10.49 8.14
N LEU A 45 -2.97 11.60 7.71
CA LEU A 45 -2.96 12.01 6.30
C LEU A 45 -1.55 12.30 5.79
N GLN A 46 -0.69 12.92 6.60
CA GLN A 46 0.70 13.18 6.19
C GLN A 46 1.50 11.89 6.01
N ILE A 47 1.36 10.95 6.95
CA ILE A 47 2.01 9.63 6.88
C ILE A 47 1.49 8.86 5.66
N PHE A 48 0.17 8.89 5.44
CA PHE A 48 -0.46 8.27 4.27
C PHE A 48 0.06 8.85 2.96
N GLU A 49 0.11 10.18 2.82
CA GLU A 49 0.63 10.83 1.60
C GLU A 49 2.09 10.43 1.33
N ARG A 50 2.93 10.38 2.37
CA ARG A 50 4.33 9.96 2.24
C ARG A 50 4.44 8.52 1.74
N GLN A 51 3.77 7.58 2.40
CA GLN A 51 3.80 6.15 2.04
C GLN A 51 3.36 5.91 0.59
N TRP A 52 2.29 6.58 0.14
CA TRP A 52 1.81 6.41 -1.24
C TRP A 52 2.72 7.06 -2.30
N ARG A 53 3.49 8.09 -1.95
CA ARG A 53 4.55 8.64 -2.82
C ARG A 53 5.73 7.71 -2.94
N ASP A 54 6.12 7.07 -1.83
CA ASP A 54 7.19 6.08 -1.82
C ASP A 54 6.80 4.86 -2.65
N TYR A 55 5.56 4.38 -2.50
CA TYR A 55 4.98 3.34 -3.34
C TYR A 55 4.99 3.73 -4.83
N LEU A 56 4.57 4.95 -5.18
CA LEU A 56 4.61 5.45 -6.56
C LEU A 56 6.05 5.47 -7.12
N THR A 57 7.02 5.78 -6.28
CA THR A 57 8.44 5.76 -6.67
C THR A 57 8.92 4.33 -6.90
N GLN A 58 8.52 3.39 -6.04
CA GLN A 58 8.86 1.96 -6.19
C GLN A 58 8.25 1.36 -7.44
N ILE A 59 6.95 1.58 -7.68
CA ILE A 59 6.29 1.03 -8.87
C ILE A 59 6.94 1.60 -10.14
N ALA A 60 7.31 2.90 -10.15
CA ALA A 60 7.98 3.54 -11.28
C ALA A 60 9.38 2.97 -11.58
N ARG A 61 10.08 2.40 -10.59
CA ARG A 61 11.38 1.75 -10.80
C ARG A 61 11.27 0.46 -11.61
N ASN A 62 10.10 -0.21 -11.59
CA ASN A 62 9.79 -1.37 -12.43
C ASN A 62 10.90 -2.45 -12.45
N ASP A 63 11.50 -2.74 -11.29
CA ASP A 63 12.60 -3.71 -11.16
C ASP A 63 12.12 -5.15 -10.94
N GLY A 64 10.81 -5.40 -11.06
CA GLY A 64 10.18 -6.69 -10.79
C GLY A 64 9.98 -6.99 -9.30
N SER A 65 10.49 -6.15 -8.38
CA SER A 65 10.26 -6.26 -6.94
C SER A 65 9.06 -5.39 -6.52
N LEU A 66 7.85 -5.94 -6.66
CA LEU A 66 6.67 -5.34 -6.05
C LEU A 66 6.69 -5.65 -4.55
N GLY A 67 7.36 -4.80 -3.79
CA GLY A 67 7.41 -4.86 -2.33
C GLY A 67 8.84 -4.75 -1.80
N ARG A 68 8.96 -4.16 -0.61
CA ARG A 68 10.20 -4.13 0.18
C ARG A 68 9.94 -4.74 1.56
N PRO A 69 10.96 -5.32 2.21
CA PRO A 69 10.88 -5.59 3.63
C PRO A 69 10.52 -4.30 4.37
N MET A 70 9.57 -4.38 5.31
CA MET A 70 9.26 -3.25 6.20
C MET A 70 10.50 -2.87 7.00
N SER A 71 10.78 -1.58 7.14
CA SER A 71 11.87 -1.14 8.02
C SER A 71 11.49 -1.34 9.49
N PRO A 72 12.47 -1.45 10.41
CA PRO A 72 12.18 -1.55 11.85
C PRO A 72 11.31 -0.39 12.37
N GLU A 73 11.53 0.81 11.87
CA GLU A 73 10.76 2.02 12.21
C GLU A 73 9.30 1.92 11.73
N GLU A 74 9.05 1.33 10.56
CA GLU A 74 7.69 1.12 10.05
C GLU A 74 6.94 0.08 10.87
N VAL A 75 7.64 -0.96 11.36
CA VAL A 75 7.07 -1.96 12.27
C VAL A 75 6.76 -1.35 13.63
N GLU A 76 7.61 -0.46 14.12
CA GLU A 76 7.39 0.23 15.40
C GLU A 76 6.21 1.20 15.34
N ALA A 77 6.02 1.88 14.21
CA ALA A 77 4.90 2.79 13.95
C ALA A 77 3.53 2.10 13.80
N LEU A 78 3.48 0.76 13.75
CA LEU A 78 2.22 0.03 13.77
C LEU A 78 1.58 0.10 15.16
N SER A 79 0.27 0.33 15.20
CA SER A 79 -0.52 0.11 16.42
C SER A 79 -0.45 -1.35 16.86
N ASP A 80 -0.69 -1.60 18.15
CA ASP A 80 -0.68 -2.96 18.70
C ASP A 80 -1.70 -3.87 18.00
N GLU A 81 -2.85 -3.32 17.60
CA GLU A 81 -3.87 -4.00 16.81
C GLU A 81 -3.37 -4.37 15.41
N GLN A 82 -2.66 -3.45 14.74
CA GLN A 82 -2.05 -3.73 13.43
C GLN A 82 -0.93 -4.77 13.53
N LYS A 83 -0.14 -4.78 14.61
CA LYS A 83 0.88 -5.82 14.88
C LYS A 83 0.23 -7.20 15.06
N VAL A 84 -0.87 -7.28 15.81
CA VAL A 84 -1.65 -8.52 15.98
C VAL A 84 -2.23 -9.01 14.65
N GLN A 85 -2.76 -8.10 13.83
CA GLN A 85 -3.26 -8.44 12.49
C GLN A 85 -2.14 -9.01 11.59
N LEU A 86 -0.95 -8.40 11.67
CA LEU A 86 0.21 -8.80 10.87
C LEU A 86 0.73 -10.19 11.28
N LEU A 87 0.74 -10.49 12.58
CA LEU A 87 1.04 -11.84 13.11
C LEU A 87 0.04 -12.89 12.62
N LYS A 88 -1.27 -12.57 12.64
CA LYS A 88 -2.31 -13.45 12.09
C LYS A 88 -2.13 -13.71 10.61
N ILE A 89 -1.75 -12.71 9.83
CA ILE A 89 -1.44 -12.89 8.40
C ILE A 89 -0.24 -13.81 8.21
N HIS A 90 0.83 -13.62 8.98
CA HIS A 90 2.02 -14.48 8.94
C HIS A 90 1.70 -15.94 9.29
N GLU A 91 0.88 -16.15 10.32
CA GLU A 91 0.44 -17.48 10.74
C GLU A 91 -0.47 -18.14 9.69
N ASN A 92 -1.39 -17.39 9.09
CA ASN A 92 -2.25 -17.89 8.03
C ASN A 92 -1.48 -18.28 6.76
N VAL A 93 -0.49 -17.49 6.36
CA VAL A 93 0.40 -17.83 5.22
C VAL A 93 1.24 -19.07 5.54
N ARG A 94 1.70 -19.22 6.78
CA ARG A 94 2.45 -20.42 7.22
C ARG A 94 1.58 -21.68 7.25
N ASN A 95 0.33 -21.55 7.68
CA ASN A 95 -0.57 -22.69 7.88
C ASN A 95 -1.38 -23.04 6.62
N ASN A 96 -1.51 -22.10 5.67
CA ASN A 96 -2.21 -22.30 4.41
C ASN A 96 -1.44 -21.60 3.28
N PRO A 97 -0.33 -22.17 2.81
CA PRO A 97 0.40 -21.61 1.68
C PRO A 97 -0.54 -21.61 0.47
N SER A 98 -0.71 -20.45 -0.18
CA SER A 98 -1.48 -20.35 -1.42
C SER A 98 -1.02 -21.42 -2.42
N PRO A 99 -1.95 -22.13 -3.08
CA PRO A 99 -1.62 -23.17 -4.06
C PRO A 99 -0.85 -22.65 -5.27
#